data_AF-A0A932QL80-F1
#
_entry.id   AF-A0A932QL80-F1
#
_cell.length_a   1.000
_cell.length_b   1.000
_cell.length_c   1.000
_cell.angle_alpha   90.00
_cell.angle_beta   90.00
_cell.angle_gamma   90.00
#
_symmetry.space_group_name_H-M   'P 1'
#
loop_
_entity.id
_entity.type
_entity.pdbx_description
1 polymer ?
#
loop_
_entity_poly.entity_id
_entity_poly.type
_entity_poly.pdbx_seq_one_letter_code
_entity_poly.pdbx_strand_id
1 'polypeptide(L)'
;MSPARGFAEQVQQETGIPVNKIFKTSLSVIFGLFVIWAVLNMFFILDGRKIAVVQYPNGTLSAIKQPGPHLKMLGHVELYQKQSQYWFSKKNDQGDKSNEAIKVRFNDGGHADMSGSISWNMPMDDKSIIDLHVRYGSQAGVEQRLVRTVVEKSVYMTGPLMSSRESYNERRNELIHDIEDQIQHGVYRTSTVEAKA
;
A
#
# COMPACT_ATOMS: atom_id res chain seq x y z
N MET A 1 29.08 -13.85 49.82
CA MET A 1 29.60 -14.93 48.95
C MET A 1 28.77 -14.93 47.68
N SER A 2 29.34 -14.48 46.55
CA SER A 2 28.59 -14.29 45.31
C SER A 2 28.57 -15.59 44.50
N PRO A 3 27.39 -16.12 44.10
CA PRO A 3 27.22 -17.44 43.49
C PRO A 3 27.87 -17.59 42.10
N ALA A 4 28.32 -16.49 41.49
CA ALA A 4 28.99 -16.50 40.18
C ALA A 4 30.41 -17.10 40.19
N ARG A 5 31.07 -17.16 41.35
CA ARG A 5 32.45 -17.71 41.44
C ARG A 5 32.48 -19.24 41.44
N GLY A 6 31.51 -19.89 42.09
CA GLY A 6 31.46 -21.36 42.16
C GLY A 6 31.16 -22.03 40.81
N PHE A 7 30.36 -21.37 39.96
CA PHE A 7 30.07 -21.88 38.62
C PHE A 7 31.28 -21.79 37.67
N ALA A 8 32.11 -20.76 37.82
CA ALA A 8 33.34 -20.61 37.04
C ALA A 8 34.40 -21.65 37.41
N GLU A 9 34.49 -22.02 38.70
CA GLU A 9 35.45 -23.03 39.18
C GLU A 9 35.08 -24.46 38.75
N GLN A 10 33.79 -24.83 38.79
CA GLN A 10 33.35 -26.16 38.30
C GLN A 10 33.59 -26.35 36.79
N VAL A 11 33.31 -25.32 35.97
CA VAL A 11 33.52 -25.39 34.51
C VAL A 11 35.01 -25.49 34.14
N GLN A 12 35.88 -24.90 34.96
CA GLN A 12 37.33 -24.92 34.73
C GLN A 12 37.95 -26.29 35.07
N GLN A 13 37.37 -27.03 36.02
CA GLN A 13 37.85 -28.35 36.44
C GLN A 13 37.50 -29.47 35.44
N GLU A 14 36.38 -29.35 34.72
CA GLU A 14 35.95 -30.36 33.73
C GLU A 14 36.56 -30.18 32.33
N THR A 15 36.96 -28.96 31.95
CA THR A 15 37.38 -28.65 30.56
C THR A 15 38.87 -28.31 30.41
N GLY A 16 39.59 -28.05 31.51
CA GLY A 16 41.02 -27.70 31.48
C GLY A 16 41.36 -26.39 30.76
N ILE A 17 40.36 -25.62 30.30
CA ILE A 17 40.52 -24.37 29.55
C ILE A 17 40.10 -23.20 30.46
N PRO A 18 40.89 -22.12 30.57
CA PRO A 18 40.53 -20.97 31.39
C PRO A 18 39.23 -20.32 30.89
N VAL A 19 38.30 -20.05 31.79
CA VAL A 19 36.94 -19.51 31.51
C VAL A 19 36.96 -18.26 30.62
N ASN A 20 38.00 -17.42 30.72
CA ASN A 20 38.21 -16.24 29.88
C ASN A 20 38.44 -16.57 28.39
N LYS A 21 38.98 -17.74 28.05
CA LYS A 21 39.12 -18.20 26.66
C LYS A 21 37.80 -18.70 26.11
N ILE A 22 37.03 -19.46 26.90
CA ILE A 22 35.69 -19.94 26.53
C ILE A 22 34.75 -18.76 26.29
N PHE A 23 34.76 -17.76 27.17
CA PHE A 23 33.94 -16.55 27.00
C PHE A 23 34.31 -15.77 25.73
N LYS A 24 35.60 -15.64 25.41
CA LYS A 24 36.07 -14.98 24.16
C LYS A 24 35.71 -15.76 22.90
N THR A 25 35.82 -17.10 22.91
CA THR A 25 35.43 -17.93 21.77
C THR A 25 33.92 -17.91 21.56
N SER A 26 33.12 -18.02 22.63
CA SER A 26 31.66 -17.91 22.53
C SER A 26 31.21 -16.55 22.02
N LEU A 27 31.82 -15.45 22.50
CA LEU A 27 31.52 -14.09 22.03
C LEU A 27 31.88 -13.91 20.54
N SER A 28 33.00 -14.48 20.09
CA SER A 28 33.42 -14.44 18.68
C SER A 28 32.46 -15.21 17.77
N VAL A 29 31.94 -16.35 18.23
CA VAL A 29 30.95 -17.14 17.48
C VAL A 29 29.63 -16.40 17.35
N ILE A 30 29.14 -15.79 18.45
CA ILE A 30 27.91 -14.99 18.45
C ILE A 30 28.05 -13.78 17.52
N PHE A 31 29.20 -13.09 17.57
CA PHE A 31 29.48 -11.97 16.68
C PHE A 31 29.52 -12.41 15.20
N GLY A 32 30.15 -13.55 14.91
CA GLY A 32 30.16 -14.13 13.56
C GLY A 32 28.75 -14.43 13.03
N LEU A 33 27.90 -15.06 13.86
CA LEU A 33 26.50 -15.33 13.51
C LEU A 33 25.70 -14.04 13.30
N PHE A 34 25.93 -13.01 14.12
CA PHE A 34 25.30 -11.71 13.96
C PHE A 34 25.70 -11.02 12.66
N VAL A 35 26.98 -11.07 12.28
CA VAL A 35 27.45 -10.50 11.01
C VAL A 35 26.83 -11.23 9.82
N ILE A 36 26.77 -12.57 9.87
CA ILE A 36 26.12 -13.36 8.80
C ILE A 36 24.63 -13.00 8.70
N TRP A 37 23.93 -12.93 9.83
CA TRP A 37 22.53 -12.54 9.86
C TRP A 37 22.32 -11.11 9.31
N ALA A 38 23.18 -10.16 9.67
CA ALA A 38 23.11 -8.79 9.19
C ALA A 38 23.32 -8.71 7.66
N VAL A 39 24.31 -9.41 7.11
CA VAL A 39 24.59 -9.44 5.67
C VAL A 39 23.41 -10.05 4.90
N LEU A 40 22.83 -11.15 5.38
CA LEU A 40 21.68 -11.77 4.73
C LEU A 40 20.44 -10.86 4.77
N ASN A 41 20.25 -10.08 5.83
CA ASN A 41 19.13 -9.14 5.92
C ASN A 41 19.29 -7.94 4.97
N MET A 42 20.47 -7.65 4.42
CA MET A 42 20.64 -6.49 3.53
C MET A 42 20.03 -6.67 2.13
N PHE A 43 19.73 -7.91 1.73
CA PHE A 43 19.19 -8.22 0.42
C PHE A 43 17.67 -8.40 0.46
N PHE A 44 16.99 -8.00 -0.61
CA PHE A 44 15.61 -8.37 -0.87
C PHE A 44 15.44 -8.69 -2.35
N ILE A 45 14.45 -9.53 -2.68
CA ILE A 45 14.15 -9.91 -4.05
C ILE A 45 12.89 -9.19 -4.47
N LEU A 46 12.94 -8.49 -5.60
CA LEU A 46 11.79 -7.80 -6.18
C LEU A 46 11.15 -8.63 -7.28
N ASP A 47 9.85 -8.91 -7.13
CA ASP A 47 9.03 -9.54 -8.16
C ASP A 47 8.74 -8.57 -9.31
N GLY A 48 8.65 -9.06 -10.55
CA GLY A 48 8.37 -8.23 -11.73
C GLY A 48 7.02 -7.51 -11.71
N ARG A 49 6.08 -7.91 -10.84
CA ARG A 49 4.78 -7.26 -10.65
C ARG A 49 4.77 -6.15 -9.62
N LYS A 50 5.87 -5.97 -8.88
CA LYS A 50 5.99 -4.99 -7.80
C LYS A 50 7.00 -3.90 -8.15
N ILE A 51 6.86 -2.79 -7.46
CA ILE A 51 7.80 -1.67 -7.42
C ILE A 51 8.19 -1.53 -5.95
N ALA A 52 9.48 -1.38 -5.67
CA ALA A 52 9.97 -1.12 -4.32
C ALA A 52 10.31 0.36 -4.18
N VAL A 53 9.88 0.97 -3.08
CA VAL A 53 10.37 2.27 -2.64
C VAL A 53 11.23 2.06 -1.42
N VAL A 54 12.52 2.38 -1.54
CA VAL A 54 13.49 2.24 -0.46
C VAL A 54 13.72 3.60 0.18
N GLN A 55 13.46 3.68 1.49
CA GLN A 55 13.78 4.83 2.31
C GLN A 55 15.04 4.55 3.10
N TYR A 56 16.11 5.25 2.75
CA TYR A 56 17.38 5.15 3.45
C TYR A 56 17.37 5.98 4.75
N PRO A 57 18.20 5.63 5.75
CA PRO A 57 18.30 6.37 7.01
C PRO A 57 18.66 7.85 6.86
N ASN A 58 19.28 8.24 5.75
CA ASN A 58 19.60 9.62 5.42
C ASN A 58 18.40 10.43 4.87
N GLY A 59 17.21 9.81 4.77
CA GLY A 59 16.00 10.43 4.23
C GLY A 59 15.89 10.39 2.70
N THR A 60 16.84 9.78 2.00
CA THR A 60 16.78 9.63 0.53
C THR A 60 15.78 8.53 0.17
N LEU A 61 14.92 8.80 -0.81
CA LEU A 61 13.95 7.85 -1.36
C LEU A 61 14.41 7.40 -2.75
N SER A 62 14.40 6.09 -2.99
CA SER A 62 14.73 5.51 -4.29
C SER A 62 13.64 4.53 -4.73
N ALA A 63 13.13 4.72 -5.95
CA ALA A 63 12.20 3.78 -6.58
C ALA A 63 12.96 2.74 -7.41
N ILE A 64 12.68 1.46 -7.17
CA ILE A 64 13.28 0.32 -7.87
C ILE A 64 12.17 -0.44 -8.59
N LYS A 65 12.30 -0.55 -9.91
CA LYS A 65 11.28 -1.14 -10.81
C LYS A 65 11.70 -2.46 -11.45
N GLN A 66 13.01 -2.73 -11.46
CA GLN A 66 13.60 -3.88 -12.14
C GLN A 66 13.49 -5.12 -11.25
N PRO A 67 13.00 -6.25 -11.78
CA PRO A 67 12.97 -7.50 -11.03
C PRO A 67 14.39 -7.99 -10.73
N GLY A 68 14.56 -8.66 -9.59
CA GLY A 68 15.84 -9.25 -9.20
C GLY A 68 16.26 -8.94 -7.76
N PRO A 69 17.46 -9.38 -7.37
CA PRO A 69 18.01 -9.11 -6.04
C PRO A 69 18.52 -7.67 -5.96
N HIS A 70 18.08 -6.95 -4.92
CA HIS A 70 18.50 -5.58 -4.63
C HIS A 70 18.98 -5.46 -3.18
N LEU A 71 19.86 -4.49 -2.95
CA LEU A 71 20.41 -4.18 -1.63
C LEU A 71 19.61 -3.04 -1.01
N LYS A 72 18.97 -3.27 0.15
CA LYS A 72 18.23 -2.22 0.87
C LYS A 72 19.09 -1.40 1.84
N MET A 73 20.33 -1.81 2.11
CA MET A 73 21.29 -1.13 3.01
C MET A 73 20.66 -0.51 4.28
N LEU A 74 20.00 -1.34 5.10
CA LEU A 74 19.27 -0.92 6.33
C LEU A 74 18.10 0.05 6.11
N GLY A 75 17.75 0.35 4.87
CA GLY A 75 16.57 1.13 4.51
C GLY A 75 15.28 0.35 4.70
N HIS A 76 14.20 1.09 4.97
CA HIS A 76 12.85 0.55 4.96
C HIS A 76 12.39 0.37 3.52
N VAL A 77 11.79 -0.78 3.22
CA VAL A 77 11.34 -1.11 1.85
C VAL A 77 9.83 -1.23 1.87
N GLU A 78 9.17 -0.32 1.16
CA GLU A 78 7.73 -0.39 0.91
C GLU A 78 7.48 -0.97 -0.48
N LEU A 79 6.58 -1.95 -0.57
CA LEU A 79 6.27 -2.63 -1.83
C LEU A 79 4.92 -2.17 -2.36
N TYR A 80 4.89 -1.82 -3.64
CA TYR A 80 3.70 -1.44 -4.38
C TYR A 80 3.47 -2.42 -5.52
N GLN A 81 2.24 -2.87 -5.72
CA GLN A 81 1.84 -3.61 -6.92
C GLN A 81 1.78 -2.64 -8.10
N LYS A 82 2.30 -3.05 -9.27
CA LYS A 82 2.23 -2.26 -10.51
C LYS A 82 0.78 -2.01 -10.95
N GLN A 83 -0.08 -3.00 -10.70
CA GLN A 83 -1.51 -2.94 -10.94
C GLN A 83 -2.22 -3.45 -9.69
N SER A 84 -3.29 -2.77 -9.30
CA SER A 84 -4.17 -3.22 -8.22
C SER A 84 -5.61 -2.92 -8.58
N GLN A 85 -6.53 -3.51 -7.82
CA GLN A 85 -7.96 -3.37 -8.05
C GLN A 85 -8.63 -2.97 -6.74
N TYR A 86 -9.25 -1.81 -6.76
CA TYR A 86 -10.07 -1.33 -5.66
C TYR A 86 -11.50 -1.84 -5.86
N TRP A 87 -12.03 -2.52 -4.85
CA TRP A 87 -13.40 -3.02 -4.84
C TRP A 87 -14.23 -2.17 -3.88
N PHE A 88 -15.44 -1.82 -4.29
CA PHE A 88 -16.41 -1.13 -3.45
C PHE A 88 -17.75 -1.84 -3.63
N SER A 89 -18.04 -2.83 -2.78
CA SER A 89 -19.23 -3.67 -2.92
C SER A 89 -19.95 -3.86 -1.60
N LYS A 90 -21.25 -4.09 -1.69
CA LYS A 90 -22.09 -4.48 -0.54
C LYS A 90 -22.00 -5.97 -0.23
N LYS A 91 -21.53 -6.77 -1.20
CA LYS A 91 -21.55 -8.22 -1.10
C LYS A 91 -20.27 -8.74 -0.46
N ASN A 92 -20.43 -9.69 0.46
CA ASN A 92 -19.31 -10.32 1.17
C ASN A 92 -18.48 -11.28 0.28
N ASP A 93 -18.90 -11.51 -0.97
CA ASP A 93 -18.18 -12.32 -1.97
C ASP A 93 -17.26 -11.48 -2.87
N GLN A 94 -17.25 -10.15 -2.70
CA GLN A 94 -16.52 -9.21 -3.55
C GLN A 94 -15.75 -8.20 -2.69
N GLY A 95 -14.41 -8.19 -2.79
CA GLY A 95 -13.58 -7.27 -2.02
C GLY A 95 -13.44 -7.69 -0.55
N ASP A 96 -13.52 -6.71 0.37
CA ASP A 96 -13.50 -6.96 1.81
C ASP A 96 -14.88 -7.42 2.33
N LYS A 97 -14.93 -8.05 3.50
CA LYS A 97 -16.17 -8.55 4.14
C LYS A 97 -17.06 -7.44 4.69
N SER A 98 -16.63 -6.19 4.63
CA SER A 98 -17.40 -5.01 5.03
C SER A 98 -18.18 -4.43 3.85
N ASN A 99 -19.33 -3.82 4.13
CA ASN A 99 -20.08 -3.08 3.12
C ASN A 99 -19.32 -1.80 2.73
N GLU A 100 -18.67 -1.83 1.56
CA GLU A 100 -17.94 -0.72 0.98
C GLU A 100 -18.68 -0.08 -0.21
N ALA A 101 -19.99 -0.36 -0.37
CA ALA A 101 -20.76 0.24 -1.45
C ALA A 101 -20.85 1.77 -1.31
N ILE A 102 -20.73 2.45 -2.45
CA ILE A 102 -20.75 3.91 -2.51
C ILE A 102 -22.21 4.36 -2.66
N LYS A 103 -22.65 5.24 -1.76
CA LYS A 103 -24.01 5.78 -1.81
C LYS A 103 -24.12 6.87 -2.86
N VAL A 104 -25.06 6.72 -3.78
CA VAL A 104 -25.40 7.74 -4.79
C VAL A 104 -26.75 8.38 -4.48
N ARG A 105 -26.86 9.68 -4.76
CA ARG A 105 -28.10 10.45 -4.65
C ARG A 105 -28.44 11.03 -6.02
N PHE A 106 -29.68 10.80 -6.45
CA PHE A 106 -30.20 11.27 -7.73
C PHE A 106 -30.95 12.61 -7.59
N ASN A 107 -31.22 13.27 -8.72
CA ASN A 107 -31.87 14.59 -8.73
C ASN A 107 -33.32 14.58 -8.22
N ASP A 108 -33.99 13.44 -8.30
CA ASP A 108 -35.35 13.19 -7.85
C ASP A 108 -35.41 12.80 -6.35
N GLY A 109 -34.27 12.83 -5.66
CA GLY A 109 -34.16 12.42 -4.26
C GLY A 109 -34.03 10.91 -4.06
N GLY A 110 -33.95 10.12 -5.14
CA GLY A 110 -33.68 8.69 -5.05
C GLY A 110 -32.28 8.41 -4.48
N HIS A 111 -32.17 7.30 -3.75
CA HIS A 111 -30.92 6.80 -3.20
C HIS A 111 -30.61 5.41 -3.77
N ALA A 112 -29.35 5.15 -4.09
CA ALA A 112 -28.89 3.80 -4.42
C ALA A 112 -27.51 3.50 -3.83
N ASP A 113 -27.23 2.21 -3.65
CA ASP A 113 -25.91 1.69 -3.31
C ASP A 113 -25.25 1.22 -4.61
N MET A 114 -24.13 1.83 -4.98
CA MET A 114 -23.34 1.44 -6.14
C MET A 114 -22.27 0.44 -5.71
N SER A 115 -22.23 -0.72 -6.39
CA SER A 115 -21.21 -1.73 -6.19
C SER A 115 -20.41 -1.93 -7.48
N GLY A 116 -19.10 -2.04 -7.36
CA GLY A 116 -18.21 -2.19 -8.51
C GLY A 116 -16.77 -2.37 -8.11
N SER A 117 -15.89 -2.25 -9.11
CA SER A 117 -14.45 -2.29 -8.92
C SER A 117 -13.75 -1.47 -9.98
N ILE A 118 -12.61 -0.89 -9.61
CA ILE A 118 -11.78 -0.11 -10.52
C ILE A 118 -10.36 -0.66 -10.45
N SER A 119 -9.81 -0.96 -11.63
CA SER A 119 -8.41 -1.30 -11.76
C SER A 119 -7.58 -0.04 -11.95
N TRP A 120 -6.49 0.08 -11.22
CA TRP A 120 -5.59 1.21 -11.31
C TRP A 120 -4.14 0.73 -11.40
N ASN A 121 -3.30 1.54 -12.06
CA ASN A 121 -1.89 1.24 -12.29
C ASN A 121 -1.01 2.28 -11.60
N MET A 122 0.09 1.83 -11.00
CA MET A 122 1.12 2.71 -10.50
C MET A 122 1.84 3.42 -11.66
N PRO A 123 2.25 4.68 -11.48
CA PRO A 123 3.10 5.35 -12.47
C PRO A 123 4.45 4.64 -12.58
N MET A 124 5.07 4.72 -13.76
CA MET A 124 6.40 4.13 -14.03
C MET A 124 7.54 5.16 -13.91
N ASP A 125 7.20 6.43 -13.71
CA ASP A 125 8.14 7.53 -13.49
C ASP A 125 8.57 7.60 -12.01
N ASP A 126 9.88 7.75 -11.77
CA ASP A 126 10.44 7.67 -10.42
C ASP A 126 9.98 8.85 -9.55
N LYS A 127 9.90 10.05 -10.11
CA LYS A 127 9.43 11.23 -9.39
C LYS A 127 7.98 11.05 -8.94
N SER A 128 7.14 10.52 -9.81
CA SER A 128 5.72 10.28 -9.54
C SER A 128 5.52 9.19 -8.47
N ILE A 129 6.33 8.11 -8.52
CA ILE A 129 6.29 7.05 -7.49
C ILE A 129 6.70 7.60 -6.12
N ILE A 130 7.79 8.36 -6.07
CA ILE A 130 8.30 8.95 -4.83
C ILE A 130 7.27 9.93 -4.26
N ASP A 131 6.69 10.79 -5.09
CA ASP A 131 5.66 11.74 -4.67
C ASP A 131 4.42 11.03 -4.10
N LEU A 132 3.98 9.95 -4.75
CA LEU A 132 2.90 9.10 -4.26
C LEU A 132 3.24 8.47 -2.89
N HIS A 133 4.46 7.95 -2.74
CA HIS A 133 4.93 7.38 -1.47
C HIS A 133 5.02 8.42 -0.36
N VAL A 134 5.51 9.63 -0.65
CA VAL A 134 5.59 10.71 0.35
C VAL A 134 4.20 11.13 0.83
N ARG A 135 3.22 11.23 -0.07
CA ARG A 135 1.85 11.63 0.29
C ARG A 135 1.07 10.53 1.01
N TYR A 136 1.22 9.29 0.55
CA TYR A 136 0.32 8.19 0.94
C TYR A 136 1.00 7.06 1.73
N GLY A 137 2.33 7.03 1.82
CA GLY A 137 3.13 6.15 2.69
C GLY A 137 3.16 4.67 2.31
N SER A 138 2.05 4.11 1.83
CA SER A 138 1.89 2.69 1.53
C SER A 138 0.87 2.48 0.42
N GLN A 139 0.82 1.28 -0.16
CA GLN A 139 -0.18 0.93 -1.18
C GLN A 139 -1.62 1.07 -0.64
N ALA A 140 -1.87 0.59 0.59
CA ALA A 140 -3.18 0.74 1.23
C ALA A 140 -3.54 2.22 1.43
N GLY A 141 -2.55 3.05 1.75
CA GLY A 141 -2.73 4.49 1.87
C GLY A 141 -3.13 5.15 0.54
N VAL A 142 -2.56 4.70 -0.58
CA VAL A 142 -2.92 5.18 -1.93
C VAL A 142 -4.36 4.77 -2.25
N GLU A 143 -4.70 3.51 -2.03
CA GLU A 143 -6.03 3.00 -2.33
C GLU A 143 -7.12 3.71 -1.53
N GLN A 144 -6.96 3.82 -0.20
CA GLN A 144 -8.00 4.35 0.68
C GLN A 144 -8.09 5.88 0.66
N ARG A 145 -6.99 6.61 0.40
CA ARG A 145 -6.99 8.09 0.47
C ARG A 145 -6.93 8.78 -0.88
N LEU A 146 -6.50 8.09 -1.94
CA LEU A 146 -6.52 8.64 -3.30
C LEU A 146 -7.62 7.99 -4.12
N VAL A 147 -7.54 6.68 -4.34
CA VAL A 147 -8.44 5.97 -5.27
C VAL A 147 -9.87 6.06 -4.77
N ARG A 148 -10.14 5.59 -3.55
CA ARG A 148 -11.47 5.64 -2.93
C ARG A 148 -12.06 7.05 -2.93
N THR A 149 -11.30 8.05 -2.51
CA THR A 149 -11.77 9.45 -2.43
C THR A 149 -12.14 10.01 -3.81
N VAL A 150 -11.35 9.73 -4.85
CA VAL A 150 -11.68 10.17 -6.21
C VAL A 150 -12.95 9.47 -6.70
N VAL A 151 -13.07 8.16 -6.49
CA VAL A 151 -14.24 7.37 -6.91
C VAL A 151 -15.51 7.83 -6.20
N GLU A 152 -15.47 7.96 -4.87
CA GLU A 152 -16.61 8.45 -4.06
C GLU A 152 -17.04 9.84 -4.53
N LYS A 153 -16.08 10.73 -4.80
CA LYS A 153 -16.37 12.08 -5.28
C LYS A 153 -17.01 12.07 -6.67
N SER A 154 -16.51 11.26 -7.60
CA SER A 154 -17.07 11.16 -8.96
C SER A 154 -18.49 10.59 -8.93
N VAL A 155 -18.74 9.52 -8.16
CA VAL A 155 -20.09 8.96 -7.99
C VAL A 155 -21.05 9.99 -7.38
N TYR A 156 -20.60 10.71 -6.35
CA TYR A 156 -21.40 11.73 -5.68
C TYR A 156 -21.79 12.89 -6.60
N MET A 157 -20.89 13.31 -7.50
CA MET A 157 -21.11 14.44 -8.40
C MET A 157 -21.87 14.06 -9.67
N THR A 158 -21.75 12.82 -10.14
CA THR A 158 -22.53 12.33 -11.30
C THR A 158 -23.97 11.96 -10.93
N GLY A 159 -24.23 11.46 -9.72
CA GLY A 159 -25.57 11.04 -9.29
C GLY A 159 -26.68 12.08 -9.58
N PRO A 160 -26.50 13.36 -9.21
CA PRO A 160 -27.49 14.42 -9.46
C PRO A 160 -27.68 14.83 -10.93
N LEU A 161 -26.92 14.28 -11.89
CA LEU A 161 -27.06 14.60 -13.32
C LEU A 161 -28.21 13.84 -14.00
N MET A 162 -28.87 12.93 -13.27
CA MET A 162 -29.99 12.13 -13.78
C MET A 162 -30.96 11.73 -12.67
N SER A 163 -32.16 11.28 -13.07
CA SER A 163 -33.16 10.73 -12.15
C SER A 163 -32.89 9.27 -11.81
N SER A 164 -33.39 8.82 -10.67
CA SER A 164 -33.24 7.42 -10.24
C SER A 164 -33.85 6.45 -11.25
N ARG A 165 -34.99 6.81 -11.86
CA ARG A 165 -35.65 6.03 -12.91
C ARG A 165 -34.82 5.95 -14.19
N GLU A 166 -34.30 7.08 -14.66
CA GLU A 166 -33.42 7.13 -15.85
C GLU A 166 -32.16 6.29 -15.63
N SER A 167 -31.52 6.44 -14.47
CA SER A 167 -30.29 5.73 -14.12
C SER A 167 -30.44 4.20 -14.07
N TYR A 168 -31.63 3.72 -13.75
CA TYR A 168 -31.91 2.28 -13.64
C TYR A 168 -32.28 1.65 -14.98
N ASN A 169 -33.03 2.35 -15.82
CA ASN A 169 -33.58 1.80 -17.07
C ASN A 169 -32.79 2.25 -18.30
N GLU A 170 -32.92 3.54 -18.64
CA GLU A 170 -32.60 4.05 -19.97
C GLU A 170 -31.14 4.52 -20.08
N ARG A 171 -30.60 5.06 -18.99
CA ARG A 171 -29.31 5.78 -18.95
C ARG A 171 -28.28 5.11 -18.04
N ARG A 172 -28.46 3.83 -17.72
CA ARG A 172 -27.54 3.07 -16.85
C ARG A 172 -26.11 3.07 -17.37
N ASN A 173 -25.94 2.90 -18.69
CA ASN A 173 -24.61 2.89 -19.31
C ASN A 173 -23.98 4.29 -19.32
N GLU A 174 -24.79 5.34 -19.52
CA GLU A 174 -24.34 6.73 -19.45
C GLU A 174 -23.85 7.07 -18.04
N LEU A 175 -24.58 6.66 -16.99
CA LEU A 175 -24.14 6.87 -15.60
C LEU A 175 -22.74 6.29 -15.34
N ILE A 176 -22.50 5.07 -15.80
CA ILE A 176 -21.20 4.40 -15.62
C ILE A 176 -20.12 5.15 -16.39
N HIS A 177 -20.41 5.52 -17.64
CA HIS A 177 -19.48 6.27 -18.48
C HIS A 177 -19.11 7.64 -17.86
N ASP A 178 -20.11 8.39 -17.39
CA ASP A 178 -19.90 9.71 -16.78
C ASP A 178 -19.10 9.63 -15.47
N ILE A 179 -19.29 8.55 -14.69
CA ILE A 179 -18.48 8.29 -13.50
C ILE A 179 -17.04 7.97 -13.89
N GLU A 180 -16.83 7.08 -14.86
CA GLU A 180 -15.50 6.71 -15.33
C GLU A 180 -14.74 7.92 -15.90
N ASP A 181 -15.43 8.74 -16.68
CA ASP A 181 -14.88 9.96 -17.25
C ASP A 181 -14.43 10.95 -16.15
N GLN A 182 -15.26 11.17 -15.12
CA GLN A 182 -14.87 12.01 -13.97
C GLN A 182 -13.76 11.40 -13.11
N ILE A 183 -13.62 10.07 -13.05
CA ILE A 183 -12.50 9.42 -12.38
C ILE A 183 -11.19 9.69 -13.13
N GLN A 184 -11.23 9.63 -14.47
CA GLN A 184 -10.04 9.80 -15.31
C GLN A 184 -9.62 11.28 -15.44
N HIS A 185 -10.58 12.17 -15.63
CA HIS A 185 -10.33 13.58 -15.95
C HIS A 185 -10.56 14.53 -14.76
N GLY A 186 -11.04 13.99 -13.64
CA GLY A 186 -11.47 14.78 -12.50
C GLY A 186 -12.90 15.30 -12.65
N VAL A 187 -13.42 15.83 -11.55
CA VAL A 187 -14.81 16.31 -11.48
C VAL A 187 -14.98 17.61 -12.24
N TYR A 188 -15.96 17.65 -13.14
CA TYR A 188 -16.29 18.80 -13.96
C TYR A 188 -17.02 19.91 -13.18
N ARG A 189 -16.81 21.15 -13.62
CA ARG A 189 -17.59 22.31 -13.18
C ARG A 189 -18.87 22.39 -14.01
N THR A 190 -20.02 22.30 -13.35
CA THR A 190 -21.32 22.50 -14.00
C THR A 190 -21.70 23.98 -13.99
N SER A 191 -22.34 24.43 -15.07
CA SER A 191 -22.92 25.78 -15.19
C SER A 191 -24.33 25.69 -15.73
N THR A 192 -25.28 26.36 -15.07
CA THR A 192 -26.64 26.50 -15.58
C THR A 192 -26.67 27.61 -16.62
N VAL A 193 -27.13 27.28 -17.82
CA VAL A 193 -27.38 28.26 -18.88
C VAL A 193 -28.88 28.32 -19.10
N GLU A 194 -29.48 29.50 -18.98
CA GLU A 194 -30.87 29.69 -19.38
C GLU A 194 -30.95 29.51 -20.91
N ALA A 195 -31.62 28.44 -21.34
CA ALA A 195 -31.95 28.28 -22.74
C ALA A 195 -32.89 29.43 -23.12
N LYS A 196 -32.42 30.35 -23.99
CA LYS A 196 -33.31 31.36 -24.58
C LYS A 196 -34.43 30.63 -25.31
N ALA A 197 -35.64 30.82 -24.80
CA ALA A 197 -36.90 30.37 -25.40
C ALA A 197 -37.12 31.02 -26.77
#